data_AF-A0A432RIP1-F1
#
_entry.id   AF-A0A432RIP1-F1
#
_cell.length_a   1.000
_cell.length_b   1.000
_cell.length_c   1.000
_cell.angle_alpha   90.00
_cell.angle_beta   90.00
_cell.angle_gamma   90.00
#
_symmetry.space_group_name_H-M   'P 1'
#
loop_
_entity.id
_entity.type
_entity.pdbx_description
1 polymer ?
#
loop_
_entity_poly.entity_id
_entity_poly.type
_entity_poly.pdbx_seq_one_letter_code
_entity_poly.pdbx_strand_id
1 'polypeptide(L)'
;MVKWENVDIEKDTDKESSKLPVRLKLGKHQTKTKKSRVVIGRRGDVFNRVKIYSKFTKPTDFIFTDNDTREPILRDRYYTNWRFLIKSIGFDKVRRDNSFYPLRHSYCTWRLQGG
;
A
#
# COMPACT_ATOMS: atom_id res chain seq x y z
N MET A 1 -9.64 4.08 -6.13
CA MET A 1 -9.06 3.23 -5.05
C MET A 1 -8.76 1.85 -5.59
N VAL A 2 -7.82 1.13 -4.97
CA VAL A 2 -7.32 -0.18 -5.45
C VAL A 2 -8.17 -1.31 -4.87
N LYS A 3 -8.53 -2.27 -5.74
CA LYS A 3 -9.34 -3.45 -5.41
C LYS A 3 -8.50 -4.72 -5.44
N TRP A 4 -9.00 -5.81 -4.88
CA TRP A 4 -8.27 -7.10 -4.85
C TRP A 4 -7.97 -7.64 -6.25
N GLU A 5 -8.86 -7.45 -7.23
CA GLU A 5 -8.63 -7.81 -8.63
C GLU A 5 -7.45 -7.07 -9.28
N ASN A 6 -7.03 -5.94 -8.69
CA ASN A 6 -5.89 -5.17 -9.18
C ASN A 6 -4.54 -5.72 -8.67
N VAL A 7 -4.55 -6.68 -7.74
CA VAL A 7 -3.35 -7.23 -7.09
C VAL A 7 -3.07 -8.63 -7.61
N ASP A 8 -1.84 -8.82 -8.09
CA ASP A 8 -1.31 -10.11 -8.48
C ASP A 8 -0.04 -10.37 -7.66
N ILE A 9 -0.08 -11.40 -6.81
CA ILE A 9 1.03 -11.79 -5.93
C ILE A 9 1.61 -13.07 -6.49
N GLU A 10 2.91 -13.05 -6.81
CA GLU A 10 3.60 -14.23 -7.29
C GLU A 10 3.63 -15.29 -6.19
N LYS A 11 3.17 -16.50 -6.51
CA LYS A 11 3.17 -17.64 -5.60
C LYS A 11 4.47 -18.40 -5.79
N ASP A 12 5.50 -17.93 -5.11
CA ASP A 12 6.78 -18.62 -5.06
C ASP A 12 6.93 -19.19 -3.63
N THR A 13 6.80 -20.50 -3.51
CA THR A 13 6.91 -21.22 -2.22
C THR A 13 8.33 -21.27 -1.69
N ASP A 14 9.34 -21.04 -2.53
CA ASP A 14 10.75 -21.09 -2.15
C ASP A 14 11.29 -19.71 -1.72
N LYS A 15 10.63 -18.63 -2.16
CA LYS A 15 10.95 -17.27 -1.72
C LYS A 15 10.48 -17.02 -0.29
N GLU A 16 11.39 -16.48 0.52
CA GLU A 16 11.06 -15.88 1.81
C GLU A 16 9.88 -14.91 1.67
N SER A 17 8.91 -14.94 2.60
CA SER A 17 7.65 -14.19 2.46
C SER A 17 7.87 -12.68 2.23
N SER A 18 8.93 -12.11 2.80
CA SER A 18 9.33 -10.71 2.64
C SER A 18 9.82 -10.34 1.23
N LYS A 19 10.16 -11.33 0.40
CA LYS A 19 10.69 -11.16 -0.97
C LYS A 19 9.66 -11.45 -2.05
N LEU A 20 8.43 -11.81 -1.68
CA LEU A 20 7.36 -12.07 -2.64
C LEU A 20 7.09 -10.83 -3.51
N PRO A 21 7.23 -10.92 -4.84
CA PRO A 21 6.93 -9.82 -5.73
C PRO A 21 5.42 -9.65 -5.89
N VAL A 22 4.99 -8.40 -6.06
CA VAL A 22 3.59 -8.03 -6.27
C VAL A 22 3.48 -7.09 -7.47
N ARG A 23 2.45 -7.33 -8.29
CA ARG A 23 2.09 -6.50 -9.43
C ARG A 23 0.74 -5.85 -9.17
N LEU A 24 0.70 -4.52 -9.22
CA LEU A 24 -0.50 -3.71 -9.08
C LEU A 24 -0.89 -3.14 -10.44
N LYS A 25 -2.05 -3.54 -10.95
CA LYS A 25 -2.60 -3.07 -12.23
C LYS A 25 -3.53 -1.90 -11.96
N LEU A 26 -3.10 -0.69 -12.32
CA LEU A 26 -3.88 0.53 -12.14
C LEU A 26 -4.51 0.98 -13.46
N GLY A 27 -5.84 1.13 -13.46
CA GLY A 27 -6.61 1.64 -14.59
C GLY A 27 -6.43 3.15 -14.79
N LYS A 28 -6.79 3.65 -15.98
CA LYS A 28 -6.67 5.08 -16.34
C LYS A 28 -7.34 6.02 -15.33
N HIS A 29 -8.53 5.64 -14.83
CA HIS A 29 -9.30 6.42 -13.87
C HIS A 29 -8.66 6.48 -12.46
N GLN A 30 -7.72 5.59 -12.15
CA GLN A 30 -7.02 5.55 -10.85
C GLN A 30 -5.73 6.36 -10.86
N THR A 31 -5.27 6.87 -12.01
CA THR A 31 -4.00 7.57 -12.13
C THR A 31 -4.19 9.05 -12.44
N LYS A 32 -3.33 9.91 -11.86
CA LYS A 32 -3.35 11.37 -12.11
C LYS A 32 -3.21 11.70 -13.60
N THR A 33 -2.40 10.93 -14.33
CA THR A 33 -2.12 11.19 -15.75
C THR A 33 -3.12 10.55 -16.70
N LYS A 34 -4.22 9.96 -16.22
CA LYS A 34 -5.23 9.25 -17.04
C LYS A 34 -4.65 8.14 -17.94
N LYS A 35 -3.52 7.55 -17.53
CA LYS A 35 -2.84 6.45 -18.25
C LYS A 35 -2.77 5.23 -17.35
N SER A 36 -3.08 4.05 -17.88
CA SER A 36 -2.94 2.80 -17.14
C SER A 36 -1.47 2.53 -16.85
N ARG A 37 -1.19 1.95 -15.69
CA ARG A 37 0.18 1.61 -15.27
C ARG A 37 0.18 0.31 -14.49
N VAL A 38 1.22 -0.49 -14.69
CA VAL A 38 1.53 -1.64 -13.84
C VAL A 38 2.68 -1.23 -12.93
N VAL A 39 2.47 -1.35 -11.62
CA VAL A 39 3.50 -1.08 -10.62
C VAL A 39 3.97 -2.41 -10.06
N ILE A 40 5.27 -2.65 -10.09
CA ILE A 40 5.89 -3.85 -9.54
C ILE A 40 6.60 -3.46 -8.24
N GLY A 41 6.33 -4.20 -7.17
CA GLY A 41 6.92 -4.02 -5.86
C GLY A 41 7.34 -5.35 -5.24
N ARG A 42 7.96 -5.26 -4.07
CA ARG A 42 8.22 -6.38 -3.17
C ARG A 42 7.17 -6.39 -2.05
N ARG A 43 7.26 -7.33 -1.11
CA ARG A 43 6.38 -7.45 0.06
C ARG A 43 4.93 -7.85 -0.28
N GLY A 44 4.77 -8.84 -1.16
CA GLY A 44 3.47 -9.49 -1.41
C GLY A 44 2.83 -10.07 -0.14
N ASP A 45 3.64 -10.46 0.85
CA ASP A 45 3.18 -10.89 2.18
C ASP A 45 2.24 -9.89 2.86
N VAL A 46 2.45 -8.59 2.65
CA VAL A 46 1.61 -7.56 3.27
C VAL A 46 0.17 -7.69 2.80
N PHE A 47 -0.07 -7.97 1.51
CA PHE A 47 -1.41 -8.15 0.97
C PHE A 47 -2.05 -9.45 1.50
N ASN A 48 -1.27 -10.52 1.62
CA ASN A 48 -1.75 -11.77 2.25
C ASN A 48 -2.16 -11.53 3.70
N ARG A 49 -1.37 -10.77 4.45
CA ARG A 49 -1.69 -10.41 5.83
C ARG A 49 -2.94 -9.53 5.92
N VAL A 50 -3.13 -8.58 5.00
CA VAL A 50 -4.35 -7.77 4.95
C VAL A 50 -5.58 -8.65 4.70
N LYS A 51 -5.47 -9.70 3.87
CA LYS A 51 -6.59 -10.65 3.67
C LYS A 51 -6.98 -11.40 4.95
N ILE A 52 -6.04 -11.66 5.86
CA ILE A 52 -6.33 -12.31 7.14
C ILE A 52 -7.19 -11.40 8.03
N TYR A 53 -6.92 -10.09 8.00
CA TYR A 53 -7.64 -9.13 8.83
C TYR A 53 -8.93 -8.60 8.19
N SER A 54 -9.06 -8.67 6.86
CA SER A 54 -10.22 -8.14 6.14
C SER A 54 -11.36 -9.15 6.10
N LYS A 55 -12.58 -8.73 6.46
CA LYS A 55 -13.80 -9.52 6.20
C LYS A 55 -14.20 -9.52 4.72
N PHE A 56 -13.71 -8.55 3.94
CA PHE A 56 -14.08 -8.34 2.54
C PHE A 56 -12.89 -8.60 1.61
N THR A 57 -12.92 -9.73 0.92
CA THR A 57 -11.80 -10.23 0.09
C THR A 57 -12.21 -10.63 -1.33
N LYS A 58 -13.44 -10.30 -1.76
CA LYS A 58 -13.88 -10.57 -3.14
C LYS A 58 -13.05 -9.73 -4.12
N PRO A 59 -12.88 -10.18 -5.38
CA PRO A 59 -12.07 -9.44 -6.37
C PRO A 59 -12.49 -7.97 -6.53
N THR A 60 -13.79 -7.69 -6.43
CA THR A 60 -14.37 -6.34 -6.60
C THR A 60 -14.29 -5.47 -5.34
N ASP A 61 -13.91 -6.04 -4.18
CA ASP A 61 -13.78 -5.32 -2.91
C ASP A 61 -12.50 -4.48 -2.88
N PHE A 62 -12.56 -3.36 -2.16
CA PHE A 62 -11.38 -2.55 -1.87
C PHE A 62 -10.44 -3.28 -0.91
N ILE A 63 -9.13 -3.12 -1.13
CA ILE A 63 -8.11 -3.75 -0.27
C ILE A 63 -8.12 -3.15 1.13
N PHE A 64 -8.25 -1.83 1.22
CA PHE A 64 -8.26 -1.09 2.47
C PHE A 64 -9.67 -0.55 2.72
N THR A 65 -10.43 -1.30 3.49
CA THR A 65 -11.83 -1.04 3.78
C THR A 65 -12.10 -1.17 5.27
N ASP A 66 -13.15 -0.51 5.75
CA ASP A 66 -13.65 -0.72 7.10
C ASP A 66 -14.33 -2.10 7.17
N ASN A 67 -14.01 -2.88 8.20
CA ASN A 67 -14.48 -4.25 8.35
C ASN A 67 -15.95 -4.36 8.72
N ASP A 68 -16.57 -3.26 9.15
CA ASP A 68 -17.97 -3.24 9.55
C ASP A 68 -18.83 -2.61 8.47
N THR A 69 -18.38 -1.52 7.83
CA THR A 69 -19.17 -0.83 6.80
C THR A 69 -18.87 -1.23 5.36
N ARG A 70 -17.75 -1.93 5.09
CA ARG A 70 -17.23 -2.21 3.72
C ARG A 70 -16.86 -0.97 2.92
N GLU A 71 -16.90 0.21 3.53
CA GLU A 71 -16.52 1.45 2.89
C GLU A 71 -15.01 1.61 2.85
N PRO A 72 -14.47 2.17 1.75
CA PRO A 72 -13.03 2.39 1.67
C PRO A 72 -12.56 3.39 2.74
N ILE A 73 -11.41 3.11 3.32
CA ILE A 73 -10.83 3.99 4.35
C ILE A 73 -10.58 5.38 3.74
N LEU A 74 -11.13 6.41 4.40
CA LEU A 74 -10.98 7.80 3.97
C LEU A 74 -9.57 8.34 4.23
N ARG A 75 -9.17 9.31 3.41
CA ARG A 75 -7.84 9.97 3.48
C ARG A 75 -7.50 10.44 4.89
N ASP A 76 -8.44 11.07 5.59
CA ASP A 76 -8.19 11.69 6.89
C ASP A 76 -7.86 10.66 7.97
N ARG A 77 -8.41 9.44 7.87
CA ARG A 77 -8.10 8.33 8.78
C ARG A 77 -6.65 7.86 8.62
N TYR A 78 -6.14 7.83 7.39
CA TYR A 78 -4.71 7.55 7.15
C TYR A 78 -3.81 8.62 7.80
N TYR A 79 -4.10 9.91 7.61
CA TYR A 79 -3.28 10.97 8.20
C TYR A 79 -3.36 10.99 9.73
N THR A 80 -4.52 10.69 10.30
CA THR A 80 -4.69 10.58 11.76
C THR A 80 -3.82 9.45 12.32
N ASN A 81 -3.91 8.26 11.74
CA ASN A 81 -3.11 7.11 12.15
C ASN A 81 -1.61 7.36 11.96
N TRP A 82 -1.23 8.03 10.88
CA TRP A 82 0.16 8.39 10.61
C TRP A 82 0.72 9.38 11.63
N ARG A 83 -0.02 10.43 11.97
CA ARG A 83 0.39 11.39 13.02
C ARG A 83 0.53 10.70 14.37
N PHE A 84 -0.39 9.80 14.71
CA PHE A 84 -0.29 8.98 15.92
C PHE A 84 0.99 8.14 15.92
N LEU A 85 1.27 7.42 14.82
CA LEU A 85 2.47 6.61 14.69
C LEU A 85 3.74 7.46 14.85
N ILE A 86 3.87 8.56 14.10
CA ILE A 86 5.05 9.43 14.15
C ILE A 86 5.29 10.02 15.54
N LYS A 87 4.22 10.43 16.23
CA LYS A 87 4.30 10.92 17.61
C LYS A 87 4.73 9.80 18.58
N SER A 88 4.19 8.59 18.41
CA SER A 88 4.51 7.45 19.28
C SER A 88 5.99 7.04 19.24
N ILE A 89 6.63 7.19 18.08
CA ILE A 89 8.07 6.91 17.91
C ILE A 89 8.95 8.15 18.16
N GLY A 90 8.37 9.29 18.56
CA GLY A 90 9.09 10.55 18.85
C GLY A 90 9.70 11.24 17.63
N PHE A 91 9.32 10.84 16.43
CA PHE A 91 9.91 11.34 15.18
C PHE A 91 9.34 12.71 14.77
N ASP A 92 8.24 13.14 15.40
CA ASP A 92 7.67 14.48 15.29
C ASP A 92 8.63 15.58 15.75
N LYS A 93 9.59 15.24 16.63
CA LYS A 93 10.65 16.15 17.10
C LYS A 93 11.76 16.34 16.08
N VAL A 94 11.96 15.37 15.19
CA VAL A 94 13.04 15.34 14.19
C VAL A 94 12.63 16.04 12.91
N ARG A 95 11.35 15.89 12.51
CA ARG A 95 10.86 16.43 11.24
C ARG A 95 9.42 16.93 11.39
N ARG A 96 9.16 18.15 10.90
CA ARG A 96 7.84 18.81 11.01
C ARG A 96 6.88 18.41 9.89
N ASP A 97 7.38 18.09 8.69
CA ASP A 97 6.58 17.66 7.54
C ASP A 97 6.30 16.15 7.58
N ASN A 98 5.47 15.74 8.54
CA ASN A 98 5.08 14.34 8.73
C ASN A 98 3.95 13.92 7.78
N SER A 99 4.17 14.08 6.47
CA SER A 99 3.29 13.51 5.44
C SER A 99 3.85 12.17 4.94
N PHE A 100 3.09 11.44 4.12
CA PHE A 100 3.57 10.21 3.45
C PHE A 100 4.58 10.49 2.32
N TYR A 101 4.71 11.74 1.86
CA TYR A 101 5.47 12.09 0.67
C TYR A 101 6.96 11.73 0.73
N PRO A 102 7.68 11.88 1.87
CA PRO A 102 9.06 11.46 1.99
C PRO A 102 9.26 9.97 1.71
N LEU A 103 8.32 9.09 2.12
CA LEU A 103 8.41 7.66 1.85
C LEU A 103 8.43 7.35 0.36
N ARG A 104 7.64 8.08 -0.43
CA ARG A 104 7.61 7.95 -1.88
C ARG A 104 8.96 8.33 -2.49
N HIS A 105 9.56 9.43 -2.03
CA HIS A 105 10.88 9.87 -2.48
C HIS A 105 11.97 8.87 -2.11
N SER A 106 12.00 8.44 -0.85
CA SER A 106 12.96 7.42 -0.38
C SER A 106 12.86 6.14 -1.20
N TYR A 107 11.65 5.66 -1.49
CA TYR A 107 11.46 4.48 -2.34
C TYR A 107 12.02 4.70 -3.76
N CYS A 108 11.74 5.84 -4.39
CA CYS A 108 12.28 6.16 -5.71
C CYS A 108 13.82 6.23 -5.69
N THR A 109 14.41 6.86 -4.68
CA THR A 109 15.87 6.94 -4.51
C THR A 109 16.48 5.55 -4.35
N TRP A 110 15.94 4.69 -3.49
CA TRP A 110 16.45 3.34 -3.29
C TRP A 110 16.32 2.46 -4.53
N ARG A 111 15.24 2.61 -5.31
CA ARG A 111 15.10 1.90 -6.59
C ARG A 111 16.12 2.35 -7.62
N LEU A 112 16.44 3.65 -7.68
CA LEU A 112 17.49 4.15 -8.57
C LEU A 112 18.88 3.67 -8.15
N GLN A 113 19.16 3.62 -6.85
CA GLN A 113 20.44 3.16 -6.31
C GLN A 113 20.65 1.64 -6.44
N GLY A 114 19.57 0.87 -6.30
CA GLY A 114 19.62 -0.60 -6.25
C GLY A 114 19.62 -1.32 -7.60
N GLY A 115 19.42 -0.61 -8.72
CA GLY A 115 19.16 -1.23 -10.03
C GLY A 115 17.72 -1.71 -10.21
#